data_AF-A0A3N6R1G1-F1
#
_entry.id   AF-A0A3N6R1G1-F1
#
_cell.length_a   1.000
_cell.length_b   1.000
_cell.length_c   1.000
_cell.angle_alpha   90.00
_cell.angle_beta   90.00
_cell.angle_gamma   90.00
#
_symmetry.space_group_name_H-M   'P 1'
#
loop_
_entity.id
_entity.type
_entity.pdbx_description
1 polymer ?
#
loop_
_entity_poly.entity_id
_entity_poly.type
_entity_poly.pdbx_seq_one_letter_code
_entity_poly.pdbx_strand_id
1 'polypeptide(L)'
;MGQFYYNDSDWDALYEIVNKSEAKPGDEVELSLKTLSREIHYGKFEIGKEVKIREGARVVAVGKVTQVLNQQFESWDLASFRSSITDAYIPYSGDLIEGYKRFFTHYLMDENFFNGIEISEFEHPTNILNVKLSKKEDAFSPVYHFVTKQWREHLKLEMDRLKIDYQLNHALKLEKRNMQFATWGEIDKRYIMGEIIVE
;
A
#
# COMPACT_ATOMS: atom_id res chain seq x y z
N MET A 1 -13.35 -19.24 9.09
CA MET A 1 -12.70 -18.21 8.26
C MET A 1 -13.61 -17.01 8.29
N GLY A 2 -13.13 -15.86 8.74
CA GLY A 2 -13.93 -14.65 8.86
C GLY A 2 -13.75 -13.73 7.65
N GLN A 3 -14.69 -12.83 7.44
CA GLN A 3 -14.52 -11.69 6.57
C GLN A 3 -14.86 -10.43 7.36
N PHE A 4 -14.23 -9.31 7.03
CA PHE A 4 -14.73 -8.02 7.46
C PHE A 4 -14.95 -7.12 6.26
N TYR A 5 -15.97 -6.29 6.35
CA TYR A 5 -16.26 -5.25 5.38
C TYR A 5 -15.69 -3.92 5.86
N TYR A 6 -14.95 -3.25 4.98
CA TYR A 6 -14.27 -1.99 5.26
C TYR A 6 -14.01 -1.25 3.93
N ASN A 7 -14.24 0.06 3.88
CA ASN A 7 -14.08 0.88 2.65
C ASN A 7 -14.69 0.24 1.39
N ASP A 8 -15.96 -0.15 1.48
CA ASP A 8 -16.71 -0.71 0.35
C ASP A 8 -16.13 -1.97 -0.28
N SER A 9 -15.38 -2.73 0.51
CA SER A 9 -14.78 -3.99 0.11
C SER A 9 -14.89 -5.02 1.23
N ASP A 10 -15.07 -6.28 0.84
CA ASP A 10 -14.93 -7.42 1.73
C ASP A 10 -13.46 -7.87 1.75
N TRP A 11 -12.96 -8.16 2.95
CA TRP A 11 -11.58 -8.52 3.20
C TRP A 11 -11.51 -9.85 3.94
N ASP A 12 -10.74 -10.79 3.41
CA ASP A 12 -10.50 -12.07 4.08
C ASP A 12 -9.54 -11.89 5.26
N ALA A 13 -10.01 -12.27 6.44
CA ALA A 13 -9.25 -12.11 7.68
C ALA A 13 -9.61 -13.15 8.74
N LEU A 14 -8.67 -13.37 9.63
CA LEU A 14 -8.94 -14.02 10.89
C LEU A 14 -9.22 -12.94 11.93
N TYR A 15 -10.17 -13.21 12.83
CA TYR A 15 -10.40 -12.37 13.99
C TYR A 15 -10.35 -13.20 15.27
N GLU A 16 -9.85 -12.58 16.32
CA GLU A 16 -9.84 -13.13 17.67
C GLU A 16 -10.48 -12.12 18.62
N ILE A 17 -11.30 -12.60 19.55
CA ILE A 17 -11.86 -11.75 20.59
C ILE A 17 -10.79 -11.57 21.66
N VAL A 18 -10.43 -10.32 21.95
CA VAL A 18 -9.41 -10.01 22.94
C VAL A 18 -9.97 -10.29 24.33
N ASN A 19 -9.20 -11.02 25.15
CA ASN A 19 -9.52 -11.35 26.54
C ASN A 19 -10.81 -12.15 26.78
N LYS A 20 -11.41 -12.75 25.75
CA LYS A 20 -12.59 -13.64 25.86
C LYS A 20 -12.55 -14.76 24.83
N SER A 21 -13.18 -15.88 25.12
CA SER A 21 -13.32 -16.99 24.16
C SER A 21 -14.54 -16.86 23.24
N GLU A 22 -15.56 -16.11 23.66
CA GLU A 22 -16.80 -15.91 22.93
C GLU A 22 -17.41 -14.53 23.24
N ALA A 23 -18.27 -14.04 22.35
CA ALA A 23 -19.07 -12.84 22.51
C ALA A 23 -20.54 -13.18 22.30
N LYS A 24 -21.43 -12.62 23.12
CA LYS A 24 -22.88 -12.78 23.00
C LYS A 24 -23.50 -11.58 22.26
N PRO A 25 -24.69 -11.75 21.65
CA PRO A 25 -25.41 -10.61 21.09
C PRO A 25 -25.61 -9.51 22.13
N GLY A 26 -25.18 -8.29 21.79
CA GLY A 26 -25.22 -7.12 22.68
C GLY A 26 -23.93 -6.86 23.46
N ASP A 27 -22.96 -7.78 23.44
CA ASP A 27 -21.66 -7.54 24.07
C ASP A 27 -20.84 -6.50 23.28
N GLU A 28 -20.17 -5.62 24.02
CA GLU A 28 -19.05 -4.85 23.50
C GLU A 28 -17.75 -5.63 23.72
N VAL A 29 -17.01 -5.86 22.64
CA VAL A 29 -15.74 -6.59 22.66
C VAL A 29 -14.72 -5.93 21.75
N GLU A 30 -13.45 -6.13 22.09
CA GLU A 30 -12.32 -5.77 21.23
C GLU A 30 -11.96 -6.98 20.35
N LEU A 31 -11.70 -6.73 19.07
CA LEU A 31 -11.32 -7.75 18.11
C LEU A 31 -9.92 -7.44 17.55
N SER A 32 -9.06 -8.46 17.53
CA SER A 32 -7.80 -8.43 16.80
C SER A 32 -8.00 -9.01 15.42
N LEU A 33 -7.73 -8.23 14.37
CA LEU A 33 -7.91 -8.63 12.97
C LEU A 33 -6.56 -8.90 12.30
N LYS A 34 -6.45 -10.02 11.59
CA LYS A 34 -5.28 -10.41 10.80
C LYS A 34 -5.69 -10.78 9.38
N THR A 35 -5.31 -9.94 8.42
CA THR A 35 -5.58 -10.16 7.00
C THR A 35 -4.77 -11.33 6.43
N LEU A 36 -5.32 -12.02 5.42
CA LEU A 36 -4.65 -13.15 4.77
C LEU A 36 -3.71 -12.73 3.62
N SER A 37 -3.94 -11.60 2.95
CA SER A 37 -3.17 -11.14 1.77
C SER A 37 -2.40 -9.84 2.05
N ARG A 38 -1.15 -9.92 2.51
CA ARG A 38 -0.55 -8.82 3.29
C ARG A 38 -0.37 -7.49 2.56
N GLU A 39 0.24 -7.47 1.37
CA GLU A 39 0.71 -6.19 0.80
C GLU A 39 -0.33 -5.43 -0.04
N ILE A 40 -1.34 -6.10 -0.61
CA ILE A 40 -2.48 -5.43 -1.29
C ILE A 40 -3.34 -4.59 -0.32
N HIS A 41 -3.11 -4.75 0.98
CA HIS A 41 -3.82 -4.09 2.07
C HIS A 41 -3.02 -2.93 2.67
N TYR A 42 -1.77 -2.71 2.23
CA TYR A 42 -0.94 -1.63 2.74
C TYR A 42 -1.55 -0.26 2.45
N GLY A 43 -1.46 0.63 3.45
CA GLY A 43 -1.92 2.01 3.33
C GLY A 43 -3.45 2.20 3.33
N LYS A 44 -4.25 1.29 3.90
CA LYS A 44 -5.72 1.32 3.79
C LYS A 44 -6.49 1.53 5.10
N PHE A 45 -5.90 1.22 6.25
CA PHE A 45 -6.63 1.18 7.54
C PHE A 45 -6.50 2.49 8.32
N GLU A 46 -7.63 3.08 8.63
CA GLU A 46 -7.74 4.40 9.27
C GLU A 46 -8.38 4.24 10.65
N ILE A 47 -7.75 4.84 11.66
CA ILE A 47 -8.28 4.83 13.03
C ILE A 47 -9.60 5.62 13.08
N GLY A 48 -10.57 5.10 13.81
CA GLY A 48 -11.91 5.66 13.97
C GLY A 48 -12.90 5.24 12.88
N LYS A 49 -12.42 4.62 11.80
CA LYS A 49 -13.27 4.20 10.68
C LYS A 49 -14.06 2.94 11.01
N GLU A 50 -15.30 2.90 10.51
CA GLU A 50 -16.21 1.78 10.74
C GLU A 50 -15.71 0.48 10.08
N VAL A 51 -15.86 -0.62 10.80
CA VAL A 51 -15.61 -1.98 10.30
C VAL A 51 -16.81 -2.85 10.65
N LYS A 52 -17.18 -3.76 9.74
CA LYS A 52 -18.27 -4.72 9.97
C LYS A 52 -17.71 -6.13 9.88
N ILE A 53 -17.91 -6.95 10.90
CA ILE A 53 -17.55 -8.37 10.84
C ILE A 53 -18.66 -9.13 10.17
N ARG A 54 -18.30 -9.99 9.22
CA ARG A 54 -19.24 -10.77 8.43
C ARG A 54 -18.96 -12.27 8.53
N GLU A 55 -20.04 -13.01 8.64
CA GLU A 55 -20.06 -14.46 8.53
C GLU A 55 -20.97 -14.84 7.35
N GLY A 56 -20.36 -15.13 6.21
CA GLY A 56 -21.07 -15.24 4.93
C GLY A 56 -21.78 -13.92 4.59
N ALA A 57 -23.09 -13.99 4.31
CA ALA A 57 -23.86 -12.81 3.92
C ALA A 57 -24.22 -11.89 5.11
N ARG A 58 -24.09 -12.34 6.36
CA ARG A 58 -24.62 -11.63 7.54
C ARG A 58 -23.55 -10.78 8.21
N VAL A 59 -23.93 -9.58 8.66
CA VAL A 59 -23.12 -8.77 9.57
C VAL A 59 -23.39 -9.23 11.00
N VAL A 60 -22.34 -9.67 11.70
CA VAL A 60 -22.44 -10.21 13.08
C VAL A 60 -21.95 -9.22 14.13
N ALA A 61 -21.12 -8.25 13.75
CA ALA A 61 -20.71 -7.15 14.59
C ALA A 61 -20.40 -5.90 13.77
N VAL A 62 -20.55 -4.73 14.39
CA VAL A 62 -20.15 -3.42 13.84
C VAL A 62 -19.31 -2.73 14.89
N GLY A 63 -18.21 -2.12 14.47
CA GLY A 63 -17.30 -1.42 15.36
C GLY A 63 -16.47 -0.39 14.61
N LYS A 64 -15.42 0.09 15.27
CA LYS A 64 -14.47 1.04 14.68
C LYS A 64 -13.05 0.53 14.88
N VAL A 65 -12.17 0.85 13.93
CA VAL A 65 -10.72 0.61 14.08
C VAL A 65 -10.20 1.47 15.21
N THR A 66 -9.73 0.86 16.29
CA THR A 66 -9.16 1.58 17.45
C THR A 66 -7.66 1.77 17.31
N GLN A 67 -6.97 0.81 16.67
CA GLN A 67 -5.53 0.81 16.49
C GLN A 67 -5.13 0.01 15.25
N VAL A 68 -4.07 0.43 14.57
CA VAL A 68 -3.41 -0.34 13.52
C VAL A 68 -2.07 -0.86 14.06
N LEU A 69 -1.97 -2.17 14.28
CA LEU A 69 -0.80 -2.79 14.93
C LEU A 69 0.42 -2.87 14.00
N ASN A 70 0.21 -3.05 12.70
CA ASN A 70 1.28 -3.05 11.70
C ASN A 70 1.21 -1.74 10.90
N GLN A 71 2.21 -0.87 11.07
CA GLN A 71 2.23 0.46 10.46
C GLN A 71 2.16 0.45 8.92
N GLN A 72 2.54 -0.65 8.25
CA GLN A 72 2.38 -0.77 6.79
C GLN A 72 0.91 -0.75 6.35
N PHE A 73 -0.01 -1.13 7.24
CA PHE A 73 -1.45 -1.12 6.97
C PHE A 73 -2.10 0.24 7.23
N GLU A 74 -1.44 1.11 7.98
CA GLU A 74 -1.98 2.41 8.37
C GLU A 74 -2.20 3.27 7.13
N SER A 75 -3.41 3.83 6.99
CA SER A 75 -3.78 4.72 5.90
C SER A 75 -2.90 5.95 5.92
N TRP A 76 -2.37 6.27 4.75
CA TRP A 76 -1.53 7.44 4.54
C TRP A 76 -1.70 7.93 3.09
N ASP A 77 -1.21 9.14 2.85
CA ASP A 77 -1.00 9.68 1.52
C ASP A 77 0.31 10.47 1.50
N LEU A 78 0.72 10.88 0.30
CA LEU A 78 1.96 11.62 0.12
C LEU A 78 2.04 12.89 0.99
N ALA A 79 0.94 13.62 1.16
CA ALA A 79 0.91 14.82 1.99
C ALA A 79 1.06 14.47 3.47
N SER A 80 0.32 13.47 3.96
CA SER A 80 0.39 13.01 5.35
C SER A 80 1.77 12.48 5.70
N PHE A 81 2.43 11.77 4.78
CA PHE A 81 3.82 11.34 4.96
C PHE A 81 4.77 12.54 5.07
N ARG A 82 4.67 13.51 4.16
CA ARG A 82 5.53 14.71 4.21
C ARG A 82 5.37 15.48 5.51
N SER A 83 4.14 15.56 6.05
CA SER A 83 3.88 16.17 7.37
C SER A 83 4.40 15.34 8.55
N SER A 84 4.55 14.02 8.39
CA SER A 84 5.03 13.11 9.43
C SER A 84 6.56 13.08 9.58
N ILE A 85 7.29 13.40 8.51
CA ILE A 85 8.75 13.39 8.50
C ILE A 85 9.31 14.75 8.94
N THR A 86 10.36 14.73 9.76
CA THR A 86 10.95 15.97 10.30
C THR A 86 11.66 16.76 9.21
N ASP A 87 11.82 18.07 9.40
CA ASP A 87 12.58 18.94 8.47
C ASP A 87 14.09 18.64 8.43
N ALA A 88 14.57 17.71 9.27
CA ALA A 88 15.93 17.18 9.18
C ALA A 88 16.11 16.27 7.94
N TYR A 89 15.03 15.77 7.36
CA TYR A 89 15.08 14.93 6.17
C TYR A 89 15.10 15.75 4.88
N ILE A 90 16.03 15.41 3.98
CA ILE A 90 16.26 16.12 2.72
C ILE A 90 15.75 15.28 1.54
N PRO A 91 14.92 15.85 0.63
CA PRO A 91 14.46 15.11 -0.53
C PRO A 91 15.63 14.76 -1.48
N TYR A 92 15.56 13.59 -2.12
CA TYR A 92 16.43 13.29 -3.25
C TYR A 92 16.22 14.30 -4.39
N SER A 93 17.32 14.80 -4.95
CA SER A 93 17.35 15.79 -6.04
C SER A 93 18.70 15.75 -6.77
N GLY A 94 18.78 16.35 -7.96
CA GLY A 94 20.00 16.45 -8.78
C GLY A 94 20.59 15.09 -9.18
N ASP A 95 21.92 14.93 -9.07
CA ASP A 95 22.58 13.68 -9.50
C ASP A 95 22.14 12.45 -8.70
N LEU A 96 21.67 12.65 -7.46
CA LEU A 96 21.26 11.56 -6.59
C LEU A 96 19.93 10.95 -7.02
N ILE A 97 18.99 11.76 -7.51
CA ILE A 97 17.73 11.24 -8.03
C ILE A 97 17.94 10.53 -9.37
N GLU A 98 18.91 10.95 -10.18
CA GLU A 98 19.28 10.24 -11.42
C GLU A 98 19.75 8.80 -11.16
N GLY A 99 20.48 8.57 -10.05
CA GLY A 99 20.82 7.22 -9.60
C GLY A 99 19.57 6.39 -9.31
N TYR A 100 18.60 6.99 -8.63
CA TYR A 100 17.30 6.39 -8.32
C TYR A 100 16.49 6.06 -9.58
N LYS A 101 16.39 6.99 -10.54
CA LYS A 101 15.71 6.76 -11.82
C LYS A 101 16.30 5.55 -12.54
N ARG A 102 17.63 5.42 -12.57
CA ARG A 102 18.30 4.25 -13.16
C ARG A 102 17.93 2.94 -12.47
N PHE A 103 17.81 2.93 -11.14
CA PHE A 103 17.34 1.74 -10.42
C PHE A 103 15.90 1.39 -10.76
N PHE A 104 15.00 2.36 -10.79
CA PHE A 104 13.61 2.12 -11.21
C PHE A 104 13.54 1.55 -12.62
N THR A 105 14.26 2.14 -13.58
CA THR A 105 14.34 1.61 -14.95
C THR A 105 14.90 0.19 -14.97
N HIS A 106 15.99 -0.07 -14.25
CA HIS A 106 16.63 -1.39 -14.28
C HIS A 106 15.75 -2.49 -13.68
N TYR A 107 15.14 -2.25 -12.52
CA TYR A 107 14.43 -3.29 -11.78
C TYR A 107 12.96 -3.42 -12.17
N LEU A 108 12.32 -2.36 -12.68
CA LEU A 108 10.91 -2.43 -13.09
C LEU A 108 10.72 -2.75 -14.57
N MET A 109 11.73 -2.55 -15.43
CA MET A 109 11.61 -2.88 -16.85
C MET A 109 11.80 -4.38 -17.08
N ASP A 110 10.69 -5.09 -17.25
CA ASP A 110 10.65 -6.51 -17.60
C ASP A 110 9.73 -6.72 -18.81
N GLU A 111 10.28 -7.24 -19.90
CA GLU A 111 9.58 -7.42 -21.18
C GLU A 111 8.41 -8.42 -21.12
N ASN A 112 8.31 -9.23 -20.07
CA ASN A 112 7.16 -10.09 -19.85
C ASN A 112 5.95 -9.29 -19.33
N PHE A 113 6.19 -8.23 -18.56
CA PHE A 113 5.15 -7.48 -17.87
C PHE A 113 4.84 -6.11 -18.49
N PHE A 114 5.85 -5.44 -19.06
CA PHE A 114 5.73 -4.05 -19.49
C PHE A 114 6.32 -3.82 -20.89
N ASN A 115 5.70 -2.90 -21.63
CA ASN A 115 6.14 -2.42 -22.94
C ASN A 115 7.12 -1.24 -22.84
N GLY A 116 7.12 -0.54 -21.70
CA GLY A 116 7.95 0.63 -21.50
C GLY A 116 7.81 1.22 -20.10
N ILE A 117 8.74 2.11 -19.78
CA ILE A 117 8.77 2.88 -18.55
C ILE A 117 9.04 4.36 -18.87
N GLU A 118 8.25 5.24 -18.28
CA GLU A 118 8.45 6.69 -18.30
C GLU A 118 8.63 7.17 -16.87
N ILE A 119 9.67 7.97 -16.62
CA ILE A 119 9.95 8.51 -15.29
C ILE A 119 9.95 10.03 -15.36
N SER A 120 9.09 10.65 -14.55
CA SER A 120 9.00 12.10 -14.39
C SER A 120 9.45 12.50 -12.99
N GLU A 121 10.30 13.50 -12.90
CA GLU A 121 10.70 14.14 -11.64
C GLU A 121 9.92 15.44 -11.45
N PHE A 122 9.61 15.76 -10.21
CA PHE A 122 8.97 17.02 -9.84
C PHE A 122 9.76 17.70 -8.71
N GLU A 123 9.81 19.03 -8.76
CA GLU A 123 10.45 19.85 -7.74
C GLU A 123 9.60 19.99 -6.47
N HIS A 124 8.39 19.40 -6.44
CA HIS A 124 7.47 19.53 -5.32
C HIS A 124 7.78 18.54 -4.19
N PRO A 125 7.82 18.98 -2.92
CA PRO A 125 8.21 18.12 -1.81
C PRO A 125 7.19 17.02 -1.48
N THR A 126 5.98 17.11 -2.06
CA THR A 126 4.89 16.15 -1.83
C THR A 126 4.80 15.08 -2.91
N ASN A 127 5.53 15.18 -4.01
CA ASN A 127 5.67 14.11 -4.99
C ASN A 127 6.96 14.38 -5.75
N ILE A 128 7.96 13.52 -5.60
CA ILE A 128 9.28 13.72 -6.17
C ILE A 128 9.42 12.94 -7.48
N LEU A 129 8.80 11.76 -7.57
CA LEU A 129 9.01 10.84 -8.69
C LEU A 129 7.71 10.13 -9.10
N ASN A 130 7.30 10.31 -10.35
CA ASN A 130 6.30 9.45 -10.96
C ASN A 130 6.96 8.48 -11.92
N VAL A 131 6.60 7.20 -11.79
CA VAL A 131 7.06 6.11 -12.65
C VAL A 131 5.84 5.50 -13.31
N LYS A 132 5.70 5.69 -14.61
CA LYS A 132 4.63 5.09 -15.41
C LYS A 132 5.16 3.87 -16.13
N LEU A 133 4.47 2.75 -15.98
CA LEU A 133 4.77 1.48 -16.63
C LEU A 133 3.64 1.17 -17.60
N SER A 134 3.97 1.10 -18.89
CA SER A 134 3.01 0.71 -19.92
C SER A 134 2.82 -0.80 -19.85
N LYS A 135 1.64 -1.27 -19.45
CA LYS A 135 1.41 -2.69 -19.21
C LYS A 135 1.40 -3.51 -20.51
N LYS A 136 1.89 -4.74 -20.39
CA LYS A 136 1.81 -5.80 -21.41
C LYS A 136 1.05 -7.01 -20.86
N GLU A 137 1.23 -7.30 -19.57
CA GLU A 137 0.44 -8.28 -18.82
C GLU A 137 -0.80 -7.60 -18.21
N ASP A 138 -1.95 -8.20 -18.45
CA ASP A 138 -3.25 -7.72 -17.98
C ASP A 138 -3.66 -8.34 -16.63
N ALA A 139 -3.04 -9.44 -16.22
CA ALA A 139 -3.38 -10.10 -14.97
C ALA A 139 -2.84 -9.29 -13.79
N PHE A 140 -3.74 -8.90 -12.88
CA PHE A 140 -3.37 -8.12 -11.70
C PHE A 140 -2.34 -8.84 -10.83
N SER A 141 -2.56 -10.13 -10.54
CA SER A 141 -1.71 -10.88 -9.61
C SER A 141 -0.24 -10.91 -10.04
N PRO A 142 0.13 -11.32 -11.28
CA PRO A 142 1.52 -11.30 -11.72
C PRO A 142 2.18 -9.90 -11.66
N VAL A 143 1.48 -8.86 -12.14
CA VAL A 143 1.98 -7.47 -12.11
C VAL A 143 2.16 -6.96 -10.68
N TYR A 144 1.21 -7.25 -9.80
CA TYR A 144 1.27 -6.93 -8.38
C TYR A 144 2.49 -7.58 -7.72
N HIS A 145 2.63 -8.90 -7.87
CA HIS A 145 3.73 -9.66 -7.26
C HIS A 145 5.09 -9.20 -7.78
N PHE A 146 5.20 -8.93 -9.09
CA PHE A 146 6.44 -8.43 -9.67
C PHE A 146 6.84 -7.09 -9.04
N VAL A 147 6.02 -6.04 -9.15
CA VAL A 147 6.40 -4.69 -8.69
C VAL A 147 6.66 -4.67 -7.18
N THR A 148 5.83 -5.36 -6.39
CA THR A 148 6.03 -5.41 -4.92
C THR A 148 7.29 -6.18 -4.53
N LYS A 149 7.66 -7.22 -5.29
CA LYS A 149 8.94 -7.91 -5.12
C LYS A 149 10.10 -6.97 -5.42
N GLN A 150 10.10 -6.32 -6.58
CA GLN A 150 11.17 -5.38 -6.97
C GLN A 150 11.30 -4.24 -5.96
N TRP A 151 10.17 -3.74 -5.46
CA TRP A 151 10.16 -2.74 -4.41
C TRP A 151 10.92 -3.20 -3.16
N ARG A 152 10.52 -4.36 -2.62
CA ARG A 152 11.08 -4.90 -1.38
C ARG A 152 12.55 -5.26 -1.48
N GLU A 153 12.97 -5.77 -2.63
CA GLU A 153 14.32 -6.33 -2.82
C GLU A 153 15.32 -5.28 -3.32
N HIS A 154 14.87 -4.23 -4.03
CA HIS A 154 15.77 -3.37 -4.78
C HIS A 154 15.47 -1.86 -4.73
N LEU A 155 14.21 -1.43 -4.56
CA LEU A 155 13.86 -0.01 -4.71
C LEU A 155 13.72 0.75 -3.39
N LYS A 156 13.45 0.06 -2.29
CA LYS A 156 13.34 0.70 -0.98
C LYS A 156 14.70 0.91 -0.32
N LEU A 157 14.76 1.95 0.51
CA LEU A 157 15.79 2.19 1.51
C LEU A 157 15.52 1.35 2.77
N GLU A 158 16.05 1.82 3.90
CA GLU A 158 15.89 1.22 5.22
C GLU A 158 14.42 1.15 5.65
N MET A 159 13.70 2.26 5.46
CA MET A 159 12.31 2.41 5.86
C MET A 159 11.42 2.71 4.66
N ASP A 160 10.19 2.20 4.68
CA ASP A 160 9.23 2.43 3.62
C ASP A 160 7.78 2.51 4.10
N ARG A 161 6.95 3.22 3.32
CA ARG A 161 5.50 3.13 3.33
C ARG A 161 5.02 2.88 1.91
N LEU A 162 4.07 1.97 1.79
CA LEU A 162 3.41 1.66 0.53
C LEU A 162 1.90 1.80 0.66
N LYS A 163 1.26 2.19 -0.42
CA LYS A 163 -0.18 2.13 -0.58
C LYS A 163 -0.50 1.67 -2.00
N ILE A 164 -1.34 0.66 -2.11
CA ILE A 164 -1.64 0.03 -3.40
C ILE A 164 -3.14 0.11 -3.69
N ASP A 165 -3.47 0.92 -4.69
CA ASP A 165 -4.80 1.06 -5.24
C ASP A 165 -4.84 0.44 -6.65
N TYR A 166 -5.95 -0.21 -6.99
CA TYR A 166 -6.09 -0.89 -8.27
C TYR A 166 -7.54 -0.89 -8.74
N GLN A 167 -7.70 -0.99 -10.06
CA GLN A 167 -8.98 -1.08 -10.76
C GLN A 167 -8.93 -2.28 -11.70
N LEU A 168 -9.93 -3.14 -11.59
CA LEU A 168 -10.11 -4.29 -12.48
C LEU A 168 -11.33 -4.06 -13.37
N ASN A 169 -11.27 -4.51 -14.62
CA ASN A 169 -12.43 -4.51 -15.50
C ASN A 169 -13.43 -5.62 -15.15
N HIS A 170 -14.53 -5.67 -15.89
CA HIS A 170 -15.56 -6.71 -15.74
C HIS A 170 -15.05 -8.15 -15.93
N ALA A 171 -13.91 -8.34 -16.62
CA ALA A 171 -13.26 -9.63 -16.80
C ALA A 171 -12.15 -9.90 -15.75
N LEU A 172 -12.10 -9.11 -14.67
CA LEU A 172 -11.09 -9.19 -13.60
C LEU A 172 -9.65 -8.95 -14.08
N LYS A 173 -9.47 -8.34 -15.24
CA LYS A 173 -8.17 -7.89 -15.74
C LYS A 173 -7.83 -6.51 -15.19
N LEU A 174 -6.56 -6.26 -14.97
CA LEU A 174 -6.02 -5.01 -14.51
C LEU A 174 -6.27 -3.90 -15.54
N GLU A 175 -7.09 -2.92 -15.18
CA GLU A 175 -7.22 -1.68 -15.96
C GLU A 175 -6.13 -0.70 -15.57
N LYS A 176 -6.02 -0.46 -14.26
CA LYS A 176 -5.06 0.50 -13.70
C LYS A 176 -4.59 0.04 -12.34
N ARG A 177 -3.33 0.30 -12.03
CA ARG A 177 -2.79 0.25 -10.67
C ARG A 177 -2.08 1.54 -10.35
N ASN A 178 -2.32 2.08 -9.16
CA ASN A 178 -1.51 3.13 -8.57
C ASN A 178 -0.88 2.61 -7.28
N MET A 179 0.43 2.76 -7.16
CA MET A 179 1.18 2.46 -5.96
C MET A 179 1.86 3.74 -5.48
N GLN A 180 1.34 4.33 -4.41
CA GLN A 180 2.01 5.42 -3.74
C GLN A 180 3.12 4.84 -2.86
N PHE A 181 4.28 5.48 -2.88
CA PHE A 181 5.43 5.04 -2.12
C PHE A 181 6.11 6.20 -1.43
N ALA A 182 6.70 5.90 -0.28
CA ALA A 182 7.66 6.74 0.40
C ALA A 182 8.75 5.84 0.99
N THR A 183 10.02 6.21 0.82
CA THR A 183 11.13 5.47 1.41
C THR A 183 12.25 6.43 1.83
N TRP A 184 12.89 6.15 2.97
CA TRP A 184 13.88 7.02 3.58
C TRP A 184 14.95 6.24 4.33
N GLY A 185 16.13 6.86 4.47
CA GLY A 185 17.24 6.34 5.26
C GLY A 185 17.37 7.07 6.60
N GLU A 186 17.50 6.33 7.69
CA GLU A 186 17.71 6.90 9.02
C GLU A 186 19.10 7.50 9.17
N ILE A 187 20.10 6.99 8.44
CA ILE A 187 21.50 7.44 8.54
C ILE A 187 21.76 8.67 7.68
N ASP A 188 21.41 8.63 6.40
CA ASP A 188 21.68 9.71 5.46
C ASP A 188 20.65 10.84 5.54
N LYS A 189 19.55 10.63 6.29
CA LYS A 189 18.42 11.55 6.44
C LYS A 189 17.88 12.02 5.09
N ARG A 190 17.81 11.11 4.11
CA ARG A 190 17.22 11.39 2.80
C ARG A 190 15.93 10.60 2.59
N TYR A 191 15.03 11.16 1.79
CA TYR A 191 13.79 10.51 1.43
C TYR A 191 13.42 10.71 -0.04
N ILE A 192 12.71 9.73 -0.59
CA ILE A 192 12.07 9.81 -1.89
C ILE A 192 10.63 9.31 -1.76
N MET A 193 9.72 9.96 -2.46
CA MET A 193 8.30 9.63 -2.42
C MET A 193 7.65 9.96 -3.76
N GLY A 194 6.58 9.24 -4.10
CA GLY A 194 5.86 9.46 -5.33
C GLY A 194 4.99 8.28 -5.69
N GLU A 195 4.80 8.05 -6.98
CA GLU A 195 3.83 7.08 -7.49
C GLU A 195 4.41 6.16 -8.57
N ILE A 196 4.05 4.87 -8.51
CA ILE A 196 4.22 3.92 -9.60
C ILE A 196 2.83 3.64 -10.18
N ILE A 197 2.65 3.99 -11.45
CA ILE A 197 1.38 3.86 -12.16
C ILE A 197 1.56 2.78 -13.23
N VAL A 198 0.68 1.78 -13.23
CA VAL A 198 0.61 0.75 -14.29
C VAL A 198 -0.69 0.96 -15.06
N GLU A 199 -0.57 1.22 -16.36
CA GLU A 199 -1.70 1.46 -17.27
C GLU A 199 -1.50 0.86 -18.66
#